data_AF-A0A961V869-F1
#
_entry.id   AF-A0A961V869-F1
#
_cell.length_a   1.000
_cell.length_b   1.000
_cell.length_c   1.000
_cell.angle_alpha   90.00
_cell.angle_beta   90.00
_cell.angle_gamma   90.00
#
_symmetry.space_group_name_H-M   'P 1'
#
loop_
_entity.id
_entity.type
_entity.pdbx_description
1 polymer ?
#
loop_
_entity_poly.entity_id
_entity_poly.type
_entity_poly.pdbx_seq_one_letter_code
_entity_poly.pdbx_strand_id
1 'polypeptide(L)' 'MTFTKKLAVGAIAIAVAVGGLELGARLSIPGVYSPISTAEAIIGRPLTPVSVAGVARRTVRRCAVGVYYC' A
#
# COMPACT_ATOMS: atom_id res chain seq x y z
N MET A 1 -42.83 -2.00 6.33
CA MET A 1 -41.54 -2.12 5.61
C MET A 1 -41.22 -3.60 5.42
N THR A 2 -41.23 -4.10 4.19
CA THR A 2 -40.82 -5.48 3.89
C THR A 2 -39.33 -5.69 4.18
N PHE A 3 -38.94 -6.90 4.59
CA PHE A 3 -37.57 -7.25 4.96
C PHE A 3 -36.55 -6.87 3.88
N THR A 4 -36.92 -7.04 2.61
CA THR A 4 -36.13 -6.66 1.44
C THR A 4 -35.83 -5.15 1.39
N LYS A 5 -36.81 -4.30 1.72
CA LYS A 5 -36.60 -2.84 1.76
C LYS A 5 -35.63 -2.44 2.88
N LYS A 6 -35.67 -3.14 4.02
CA LYS A 6 -34.72 -2.90 5.13
C LYS A 6 -33.30 -3.29 4.73
N LEU A 7 -33.13 -4.43 4.07
CA LEU A 7 -31.84 -4.87 3.53
C LEU A 7 -31.28 -3.90 2.49
N ALA A 8 -32.11 -3.43 1.56
CA ALA A 8 -31.69 -2.46 0.54
C ALA A 8 -31.21 -1.13 1.17
N VAL A 9 -31.97 -0.61 2.15
CA VAL A 9 -31.58 0.60 2.88
C VAL A 9 -30.27 0.39 3.66
N GLY A 10 -30.11 -0.76 4.31
CA GLY A 10 -28.87 -1.11 5.00
C GLY A 10 -27.66 -1.18 4.07
N ALA A 11 -27.80 -1.80 2.90
CA ALA A 11 -26.72 -1.89 1.91
C ALA A 11 -26.31 -0.52 1.38
N ILE A 12 -27.28 0.37 1.12
CA ILE A 12 -27.00 1.74 0.68
C ILE A 12 -26.28 2.52 1.78
N ALA A 13 -26.72 2.40 3.03
CA ALA A 13 -26.08 3.08 4.16
C ALA A 13 -24.61 2.64 4.33
N ILE A 14 -24.33 1.34 4.19
CA ILE A 14 -22.96 0.80 4.24
C ILE A 14 -22.13 1.34 3.08
N ALA A 15 -22.65 1.34 1.85
CA ALA A 15 -21.94 1.84 0.68
C ALA A 15 -21.57 3.33 0.82
N VAL A 16 -22.48 4.16 1.35
CA VAL A 16 -22.23 5.59 1.61
C VAL A 16 -21.18 5.77 2.71
N ALA A 17 -21.25 4.99 3.79
CA ALA A 17 -20.28 5.06 4.88
C ALA A 17 -18.85 4.71 4.41
N VAL A 18 -18.71 3.60 3.67
CA VAL A 18 -17.41 3.16 3.13
C VAL A 18 -16.88 4.15 2.09
N GLY A 19 -17.74 4.61 1.17
CA GLY A 19 -17.36 5.60 0.16
C GLY A 19 -16.93 6.93 0.76
N GLY A 20 -17.60 7.39 1.83
CA GLY A 20 -17.26 8.60 2.56
C GLY A 20 -15.90 8.52 3.26
N LEU A 21 -15.58 7.38 3.89
CA LEU A 21 -14.27 7.15 4.50
C LEU A 21 -13.14 7.18 3.45
N GLU A 22 -13.34 6.52 2.31
CA GLU A 22 -12.35 6.47 1.22
C GLU A 22 -12.09 7.86 0.61
N LEU A 23 -13.15 8.63 0.37
CA LEU A 23 -13.04 10.00 -0.15
C LEU A 23 -12.35 10.92 0.87
N GLY A 24 -12.71 10.84 2.15
CA GLY A 24 -12.09 11.64 3.20
C GLY A 24 -10.61 11.30 3.42
N ALA A 25 -10.26 10.01 3.31
CA ALA A 25 -8.87 9.58 3.36
C ALA A 25 -8.05 10.09 2.16
N ARG A 26 -8.60 10.10 0.94
CA ARG A 26 -7.95 10.68 -0.25
C ARG A 26 -7.76 12.19 -0.18
N LEU A 27 -8.66 12.89 0.51
CA LEU A 27 -8.59 14.33 0.75
C LEU A 27 -7.71 14.68 1.96
N SER A 28 -7.03 13.69 2.58
CA SER A 28 -6.16 13.85 3.74
C SER A 28 -6.84 14.56 4.92
N ILE A 29 -8.15 14.32 5.13
CA ILE A 29 -8.91 14.91 6.23
C ILE A 29 -8.42 14.29 7.55
N PRO A 30 -7.89 15.08 8.51
CA PRO A 30 -7.39 14.55 9.76
C PRO A 30 -8.49 13.83 10.54
N GLY A 31 -8.23 12.58 10.95
CA GLY A 31 -9.16 11.71 11.68
C GLY A 31 -10.01 10.79 10.81
N VAL A 32 -9.95 10.88 9.48
CA VAL A 32 -10.61 9.94 8.56
C VAL A 32 -9.58 8.95 8.02
N TYR A 33 -9.78 7.67 8.32
CA TYR A 33 -8.88 6.59 7.89
C TYR A 33 -9.51 5.81 6.74
N SER A 34 -8.72 5.47 5.73
CA SER A 34 -9.15 4.53 4.69
C SER A 34 -9.16 3.11 5.28
N PRO A 35 -10.21 2.29 5.02
CA PRO A 35 -10.17 0.87 5.30
C PRO A 35 -9.06 0.11 4.54
N ILE A 36 -8.44 0.72 3.53
CA ILE A 36 -7.33 0.16 2.76
C ILE A 36 -6.01 0.72 3.32
N SER A 37 -5.14 -0.16 3.80
CA SER A 37 -3.80 0.24 4.24
C SER A 37 -2.94 0.65 3.04
N THR A 38 -2.31 1.82 3.12
CA THR A 38 -1.33 2.26 2.13
C THR A 38 -0.06 1.41 2.25
N ALA A 39 0.23 0.60 1.23
CA ALA A 39 1.48 -0.15 1.15
C ALA A 39 2.58 0.76 0.59
N GLU A 40 3.24 1.53 1.47
CA GLU A 40 4.34 2.40 1.08
C GLU A 40 5.66 1.61 1.03
N ALA A 41 6.10 1.27 -0.18
CA ALA A 41 7.42 0.70 -0.39
C ALA A 41 8.46 1.82 -0.41
N ILE A 42 9.10 2.07 0.74
CA ILE A 42 10.18 3.05 0.86
C ILE A 42 11.39 2.60 0.02
N ILE A 43 11.75 3.40 -0.99
CA ILE A 43 12.94 3.20 -1.81
C ILE A 43 14.18 3.21 -0.91
N GLY A 44 15.01 2.17 -0.99
CA GLY A 44 16.27 2.08 -0.26
C GLY A 44 16.23 1.27 1.03
N ARG A 45 15.04 0.89 1.54
CA ARG A 45 14.93 0.01 2.71
C ARG A 45 15.62 -1.34 2.42
N PRO A 46 16.26 -1.99 3.41
CA PRO A 46 16.82 -3.32 3.23
C PRO A 46 15.78 -4.26 2.60
N LEU A 47 16.19 -5.07 1.61
CA LEU A 47 15.35 -5.98 0.81
C LEU A 47 14.42 -5.33 -0.24
N THR A 48 14.54 -4.03 -0.51
CA THR A 48 13.86 -3.40 -1.67
C THR A 48 14.73 -3.47 -2.93
N PRO A 49 14.14 -3.46 -4.14
CA PRO A 49 14.90 -3.58 -5.40
C PRO A 49 16.00 -2.52 -5.58
N VAL A 50 15.80 -1.32 -5.01
CA VAL A 50 16.70 -0.15 -5.09
C VAL A 50 17.48 0.05 -3.78
N SER A 51 17.75 -1.02 -3.04
CA SER A 51 18.58 -0.94 -1.84
C SER A 51 20.06 -0.81 -2.20
N VAL A 52 20.71 0.32 -1.87
CA VAL A 52 22.16 0.56 -2.08
C VAL A 52 23.01 -0.55 -1.45
N ALA A 53 22.65 -0.98 -0.23
CA ALA A 53 23.31 -2.09 0.44
C ALA A 53 23.15 -3.43 -0.31
N GLY A 54 22.03 -3.64 -0.98
CA GLY A 54 21.80 -4.81 -1.84
C GLY A 54 22.65 -4.78 -3.11
N VAL A 55 22.75 -3.60 -3.75
CA VAL A 55 23.60 -3.38 -4.92
C VAL A 55 25.07 -3.65 -4.57
N ALA A 56 25.58 -3.04 -3.50
CA ALA A 56 26.97 -3.24 -3.06
C ALA A 56 27.31 -4.73 -2.85
N ARG A 57 26.46 -5.47 -2.14
CA ARG A 57 26.66 -6.93 -1.94
C ARG A 57 26.65 -7.72 -3.26
N ARG A 58 25.75 -7.39 -4.18
CA ARG A 58 25.67 -8.07 -5.50
C ARG A 58 26.89 -7.76 -6.36
N THR A 59 27.36 -6.51 -6.36
CA THR A 59 28.58 -6.10 -7.08
C THR A 59 29.80 -6.80 -6.52
N VAL A 60 30.01 -6.80 -5.19
CA VAL A 60 31.13 -7.50 -4.55
C VAL A 60 31.14 -8.98 -4.87
N ARG A 61 29.99 -9.66 -4.82
CA ARG A 61 29.89 -11.08 -5.19
C ARG A 61 30.26 -11.31 -6.66
N ARG A 62 29.82 -10.44 -7.57
CA ARG A 62 30.15 -10.53 -9.00
C ARG A 62 31.63 -10.26 -9.27
N CYS A 63 32.25 -9.32 -8.56
CA CYS A 63 33.70 -9.13 -8.59
C CYS A 63 34.44 -10.38 -8.12
N ALA A 64 34.03 -10.95 -6.99
CA ALA A 64 34.68 -12.12 -6.40
C ALA A 64 34.63 -13.37 -7.32
N VAL A 65 33.60 -13.50 -8.16
CA VAL A 65 33.51 -14.59 -9.15
C VAL A 65 34.05 -14.21 -10.54
N GLY A 66 34.70 -13.05 -10.69
CA GLY A 66 35.34 -12.62 -11.93
C GLY A 66 34.38 -12.18 -13.05
N VAL A 67 33.12 -11.86 -12.72
CA VAL A 67 32.13 -11.37 -13.71
C VAL A 67 32.45 -9.93 -14.13
N TYR A 68 33.04 -9.14 -13.25
CA TYR A 68 33.47 -7.77 -13.53
C TYR A 68 34.95 -7.59 -13.25
N TYR A 69 35.58 -6.70 -14.01
CA TYR A 69 36.89 -6.17 -13.65
C TYR A 69 36.71 -5.18 -12.52
N CYS A 70 37.11 -5.65 -11.35
CA CYS A 70 37.22 -4.94 -10.09
C CYS A 70 38.66 -5.20 -9.62
#